data_AF-A0A9W8A095-F1
#
_entry.id   AF-A0A9W8A095-F1
#
_cell.length_a   1.000
_cell.length_b   1.000
_cell.length_c   1.000
_cell.angle_alpha   90.00
_cell.angle_beta   90.00
_cell.angle_gamma   90.00
#
_symmetry.space_group_name_H-M   'P 1'
#
loop_
_entity.id
_entity.type
_entity.pdbx_description
1 polymer ?
#
loop_
_entity_poly.entity_id
_entity_poly.type
_entity_poly.pdbx_seq_one_letter_code
_entity_poly.pdbx_strand_id
1 'polypeptide(L)'
;MDKFCSKIVVVDCDRDIQLDRLMRRDSIDRDVAESKINAQLSMGYKKSLASCVINNNGSKQEALEKVDSIVMEWMPSRFRTFGFLVAPFTILVGLSSILAVGKTWAGMWSIKLGSAWLVSSFLLN
;
A
#
# COMPACT_ATOMS: atom_id res chain seq x y z
N MET A 1 1.09 -15.63 13.92
CA MET A 1 0.05 -14.68 13.45
C MET A 1 0.70 -13.46 12.82
N ASP A 2 1.77 -12.95 13.43
CA ASP A 2 2.84 -12.14 12.82
C ASP A 2 3.12 -12.41 11.33
N LYS A 3 3.18 -13.68 10.89
CA LYS A 3 3.46 -14.04 9.49
C LYS A 3 2.45 -13.53 8.44
N PHE A 4 1.23 -13.17 8.85
CA PHE A 4 0.18 -12.67 7.95
C PHE A 4 0.03 -11.15 7.96
N CYS A 5 0.75 -10.47 8.85
CA CYS A 5 0.67 -9.03 9.01
C CYS A 5 1.94 -8.39 8.47
N SER A 6 1.81 -7.51 7.47
CA SER A 6 2.96 -6.80 6.89
C SER A 6 3.58 -5.79 7.86
N LYS A 7 2.78 -5.28 8.80
CA LYS A 7 3.18 -4.30 9.81
C LYS A 7 2.49 -4.62 11.12
N ILE A 8 3.20 -4.45 12.23
CA ILE A 8 2.70 -4.74 13.58
C ILE A 8 2.91 -3.50 14.45
N VAL A 9 1.83 -3.02 15.08
CA VAL A 9 1.89 -1.92 16.05
C VAL A 9 1.68 -2.49 17.45
N VAL A 10 2.54 -2.13 18.39
CA VAL A 10 2.37 -2.46 19.81
C VAL A 10 2.08 -1.18 20.57
N VAL A 11 0.97 -1.19 21.32
CA VAL A 11 0.64 -0.12 22.26
C VAL A 11 1.09 -0.56 23.64
N ASP A 12 1.94 0.24 24.27
CA ASP A 12 2.53 -0.05 25.57
C ASP A 12 2.20 1.06 26.58
N CYS A 13 2.13 0.69 27.85
CA CYS A 13 2.04 1.62 28.96
C CYS A 13 2.77 1.07 30.20
N ASP A 14 3.15 1.97 31.11
CA ASP A 14 3.81 1.60 32.36
C ASP A 14 2.96 0.62 33.16
N ARG A 15 3.62 -0.31 33.85
CA ARG A 15 2.96 -1.45 34.51
C ARG A 15 1.93 -1.00 35.55
N ASP A 16 2.22 0.04 36.30
CA ASP A 16 1.30 0.58 37.32
C ASP A 16 0.06 1.21 36.68
N ILE A 17 0.24 1.93 35.57
CA ILE A 17 -0.86 2.51 34.79
C ILE A 17 -1.70 1.39 34.17
N GLN A 18 -1.06 0.34 33.66
CA GLN A 18 -1.75 -0.82 33.10
C GLN A 18 -2.61 -1.52 34.15
N LEU A 19 -2.07 -1.73 35.35
CA LEU A 19 -2.77 -2.34 36.48
C LEU A 19 -3.97 -1.50 36.91
N ASP A 20 -3.76 -0.22 37.16
CA ASP A 20 -4.82 0.70 37.60
C ASP A 20 -5.97 0.77 36.57
N ARG A 21 -5.64 0.89 35.28
CA ARG A 21 -6.63 0.89 34.20
C ARG A 21 -7.39 -0.43 34.13
N LEU A 22 -6.70 -1.57 34.28
CA LEU A 22 -7.32 -2.90 34.22
C LEU A 22 -8.25 -3.14 35.41
N MET A 23 -7.81 -2.78 36.62
CA MET A 23 -8.61 -2.87 37.85
C MET A 23 -9.88 -2.02 37.74
N ARG A 24 -9.77 -0.76 37.30
CA ARG A 24 -10.92 0.14 37.12
C ARG A 24 -11.90 -0.36 36.05
N ARG A 25 -11.38 -0.86 34.92
CA ARG A 25 -12.21 -1.31 33.80
C ARG A 25 -12.98 -2.57 34.12
N ASP A 26 -12.32 -3.55 34.72
CA ASP A 26 -12.91 -4.87 34.98
C ASP A 26 -13.51 -4.97 36.40
N SER A 27 -13.33 -3.95 37.25
CA SER A 27 -13.72 -3.96 38.67
C SER A 27 -13.17 -5.18 39.42
N ILE A 28 -11.86 -5.42 39.26
CA ILE A 28 -11.14 -6.55 39.86
C ILE A 28 -10.05 -6.08 40.82
N ASP A 29 -9.69 -6.95 41.76
CA ASP A 29 -8.58 -6.74 42.67
C ASP A 29 -7.22 -6.83 41.97
N ARG A 30 -6.21 -6.24 42.64
CA ARG A 30 -4.83 -6.14 42.13
C ARG A 30 -4.23 -7.51 41.78
N ASP A 31 -4.41 -8.51 42.65
CA ASP A 31 -3.82 -9.84 42.45
C ASP A 31 -4.39 -10.54 41.21
N VAL A 32 -5.68 -10.35 40.95
CA VAL A 32 -6.35 -10.85 39.75
C VAL A 32 -5.88 -10.10 38.51
N ALA A 33 -5.71 -8.79 38.61
CA ALA A 33 -5.18 -7.96 37.53
C ALA A 33 -3.72 -8.34 37.18
N GLU A 34 -2.86 -8.55 38.18
CA GLU A 34 -1.48 -9.00 37.99
C GLU A 34 -1.42 -10.39 37.36
N SER A 35 -2.24 -11.33 37.84
CA SER A 35 -2.35 -12.66 37.26
C SER A 35 -2.76 -12.61 35.79
N LYS A 36 -3.74 -11.77 35.44
CA LYS A 36 -4.15 -11.55 34.04
C LYS A 36 -3.04 -10.97 33.18
N ILE A 37 -2.29 -9.99 33.68
CA ILE A 37 -1.17 -9.39 32.94
C ILE A 37 -0.05 -10.42 32.74
N ASN A 38 0.27 -11.20 33.77
CA ASN A 38 1.33 -12.22 33.73
C ASN A 38 0.96 -13.42 32.83
N ALA A 39 -0.33 -13.70 32.64
CA ALA A 39 -0.80 -14.72 31.70
C ALA A 39 -0.61 -14.31 30.22
N GLN A 40 -0.37 -13.03 29.94
CA GLN A 40 -0.10 -12.55 28.59
C GLN A 40 1.37 -12.69 28.20
N LEU A 41 1.65 -12.65 26.90
CA LEU A 41 3.02 -12.53 26.38
C LEU A 41 3.73 -11.31 26.98
N SER A 42 5.00 -11.49 27.33
CA SER A 42 5.82 -10.43 27.91
C SER A 42 5.89 -9.22 26.98
N MET A 43 5.94 -8.02 27.57
CA MET A 43 5.99 -6.80 26.78
C MET A 43 7.25 -6.71 25.92
N GLY A 44 8.38 -7.23 26.41
CA GLY A 44 9.62 -7.32 25.64
C GLY A 44 9.46 -8.18 24.37
N TYR A 45 8.77 -9.32 24.47
CA TYR A 45 8.50 -10.16 23.32
C TYR A 45 7.59 -9.45 22.30
N LYS A 46 6.51 -8.81 22.77
CA LYS A 46 5.62 -8.03 21.89
C LYS A 46 6.38 -6.94 21.15
N LYS A 47 7.21 -6.16 21.87
CA LYS A 47 8.06 -5.11 21.29
C LYS A 47 9.04 -5.66 20.25
N SER A 48 9.59 -6.85 20.47
CA SER A 48 10.52 -7.48 19.50
C SER A 48 9.88 -7.81 18.15
N LEU A 49 8.56 -8.03 18.13
CA LEU A 49 7.79 -8.29 16.92
C LEU A 49 7.25 -7.01 16.27
N ALA A 50 7.36 -5.87 16.94
CA ALA A 50 6.70 -4.64 16.53
C ALA A 50 7.48 -3.92 15.43
N SER A 51 6.77 -3.46 14.41
CA SER A 51 7.29 -2.46 13.46
C SER A 51 7.29 -1.06 14.08
N CYS A 52 6.34 -0.79 14.98
CA CYS A 52 6.24 0.47 15.70
C CYS A 52 5.69 0.24 17.11
N VAL A 53 6.17 1.02 18.08
CA VAL A 53 5.70 1.00 19.47
C VAL A 53 5.12 2.36 19.84
N ILE A 54 3.86 2.38 20.27
CA ILE A 54 3.17 3.58 20.75
C ILE A 54 3.16 3.53 22.28
N ASN A 55 3.83 4.50 22.91
CA ASN A 55 3.71 4.72 24.35
C ASN A 55 2.40 5.48 24.66
N ASN A 56 1.55 4.88 25.49
CA ASN A 56 0.24 5.38 25.92
C ASN A 56 0.20 5.73 27.42
N ASN A 57 1.31 6.25 27.95
CA ASN A 57 1.41 6.78 29.32
C ASN A 57 0.81 8.18 29.43
N GLY A 58 0.90 8.98 28.36
CA GLY A 58 0.49 10.38 28.31
C GLY A 58 -1.00 10.59 28.05
N SER A 59 -1.32 11.75 27.49
CA SER A 59 -2.70 12.11 27.16
C SER A 59 -3.24 11.30 25.98
N LYS A 60 -4.58 11.21 25.88
CA LYS A 60 -5.25 10.59 24.73
C LYS A 60 -4.89 11.31 23.42
N GLN A 61 -4.68 12.62 23.48
CA GLN A 61 -4.34 13.45 22.31
C GLN A 61 -2.98 13.05 21.72
N GLU A 62 -1.95 12.93 22.56
CA GLU A 62 -0.62 12.48 22.11
C GLU A 62 -0.65 11.08 21.48
N ALA A 63 -1.47 10.18 22.03
CA ALA A 63 -1.64 8.85 21.46
C ALA A 63 -2.31 8.92 20.08
N LEU A 64 -3.32 9.79 19.91
CA LEU A 64 -4.01 9.98 18.63
C LEU A 64 -3.08 10.57 17.57
N GLU A 65 -2.28 11.58 17.92
CA GLU A 65 -1.31 12.18 16.99
C GLU A 65 -0.28 11.16 16.48
N LYS A 66 0.18 10.25 17.36
CA LYS A 66 1.08 9.14 16.96
C LYS A 66 0.38 8.13 16.07
N VAL A 67 -0.89 7.82 16.33
CA VAL A 67 -1.67 6.92 15.47
C VAL A 67 -1.84 7.55 14.10
N ASP A 68 -2.22 8.83 14.03
CA ASP A 68 -2.42 9.53 12.77
C ASP A 68 -1.16 9.59 11.93
N SER A 69 0.00 9.85 12.55
CA SER A 69 1.28 9.87 11.83
C SER A 69 1.65 8.50 11.25
N ILE A 70 1.46 7.41 12.01
CA ILE A 70 1.69 6.04 11.54
C ILE A 70 0.73 5.68 10.39
N VAL A 71 -0.55 6.06 10.52
CA VAL A 71 -1.56 5.81 9.48
C VAL A 71 -1.20 6.57 8.20
N MET A 72 -0.80 7.84 8.29
CA MET A 72 -0.37 8.61 7.12
C MET A 72 0.88 8.05 6.47
N GLU A 73 1.85 7.56 7.25
CA GLU A 73 3.07 6.95 6.73
C GLU A 73 2.79 5.63 6.01
N TRP A 74 1.91 4.80 6.57
CA TRP A 74 1.66 3.45 6.05
C TRP A 74 0.57 3.42 4.97
N MET A 75 -0.25 4.47 4.85
CA MET A 75 -1.23 4.58 3.79
C MET A 75 -0.52 4.73 2.43
N PRO A 76 -0.82 3.86 1.45
CA PRO A 76 -0.30 4.03 0.11
C PRO A 76 -0.84 5.35 -0.48
N SER A 77 0.05 6.14 -1.08
CA SER A 77 -0.35 7.36 -1.78
C SER A 77 -1.45 7.04 -2.80
N ARG A 78 -2.55 7.79 -2.78
CA ARG A 78 -3.67 7.63 -3.72
C ARG A 78 -3.16 7.61 -5.16
N PHE A 79 -2.20 8.47 -5.49
CA PHE A 79 -1.56 8.55 -6.80
C PHE A 79 -0.86 7.25 -7.20
N ARG A 80 -0.20 6.57 -6.25
CA ARG A 80 0.47 5.28 -6.49
C ARG A 80 -0.57 4.20 -6.79
N THR A 81 -1.64 4.15 -6.01
CA THR A 81 -2.74 3.19 -6.21
C THR A 81 -3.46 3.40 -7.53
N PHE A 82 -3.83 4.64 -7.86
CA PHE A 82 -4.43 4.98 -9.16
C PHE A 82 -3.47 4.73 -10.32
N GLY A 83 -2.18 5.02 -10.14
CA GLY A 83 -1.15 4.74 -11.14
C GLY A 83 -1.09 3.26 -11.50
N PHE A 84 -1.03 2.35 -10.53
CA PHE A 84 -1.03 0.91 -10.80
C PHE A 84 -2.31 0.42 -11.49
N LEU A 85 -3.46 1.02 -11.18
CA LEU A 85 -4.74 0.63 -11.78
C LEU A 85 -4.87 1.13 -13.24
N VAL A 86 -4.42 2.35 -13.51
CA VAL A 86 -4.61 3.02 -14.81
C VAL A 86 -3.48 2.72 -15.80
N ALA A 87 -2.25 2.49 -15.33
CA ALA A 87 -1.08 2.18 -16.16
C ALA A 87 -1.27 1.03 -17.18
N PRO A 88 -1.88 -0.13 -16.85
CA PRO A 88 -2.07 -1.18 -17.86
C PRO A 88 -2.99 -0.73 -19.01
N PHE A 89 -4.00 0.09 -18.72
CA PHE A 89 -4.91 0.60 -19.75
C PHE A 89 -4.24 1.64 -20.65
N THR A 90 -3.42 2.53 -20.08
CA THR A 90 -2.71 3.55 -20.88
C THR A 90 -1.65 2.93 -21.78
N ILE A 91 -0.94 1.91 -21.30
CA ILE A 91 0.01 1.14 -22.11
C ILE A 91 -0.73 0.44 -23.26
N LEU A 92 -1.86 -0.21 -22.99
CA LEU A 92 -2.65 -0.91 -24.01
C LEU A 92 -3.16 0.04 -25.11
N VAL A 93 -3.75 1.17 -24.72
CA VAL A 93 -4.26 2.19 -25.66
C VAL A 93 -3.11 2.83 -26.46
N GLY A 94 -1.97 3.08 -25.82
CA GLY A 94 -0.77 3.57 -26.51
C GLY A 94 -0.28 2.59 -27.57
N LEU A 95 -0.14 1.31 -27.22
CA LEU A 95 0.28 0.25 -28.15
C LEU A 95 -0.71 0.07 -29.31
N SER A 96 -2.03 0.08 -29.04
CA SER A 96 -3.04 -0.04 -30.10
C SER A 96 -2.95 1.11 -31.09
N SER A 97 -2.67 2.32 -30.61
CA SER A 97 -2.52 3.51 -31.45
C SER A 97 -1.29 3.41 -32.37
N ILE A 98 -0.16 2.96 -31.83
CA ILE A 98 1.08 2.76 -32.61
C ILE A 98 0.88 1.70 -33.70
N LEU A 99 0.24 0.58 -33.37
CA LEU A 99 -0.04 -0.49 -34.34
C LEU A 99 -1.01 -0.04 -35.44
N ALA A 100 -2.02 0.75 -35.11
CA ALA A 100 -2.96 1.29 -36.08
C ALA A 100 -2.26 2.22 -37.09
N VAL A 101 -1.39 3.12 -36.60
CA VAL A 101 -0.59 4.01 -37.46
C VAL A 101 0.39 3.22 -38.34
N GLY A 102 1.01 2.17 -37.80
CA GLY A 102 1.89 1.30 -38.60
C GLY A 102 1.16 0.63 -39.77
N LYS A 103 -0.07 0.14 -39.55
CA LYS A 103 -0.90 -0.46 -40.60
C LYS A 103 -1.29 0.55 -41.69
N THR A 104 -1.65 1.77 -41.33
CA THR A 104 -2.03 2.80 -42.32
C THR A 104 -0.83 3.26 -43.15
N TRP A 105 0.34 3.42 -42.53
CA TRP A 105 1.58 3.74 -43.24
C TRP A 105 2.01 2.66 -44.23
N ALA A 106 1.95 1.38 -43.83
CA ALA A 106 2.26 0.26 -44.70
C ALA A 106 1.32 0.19 -45.92
N GLY A 107 0.01 0.44 -45.70
CA GLY A 107 -0.97 0.54 -46.78
C GLY A 107 -0.65 1.67 -47.76
N MET A 108 -0.33 2.86 -47.25
CA MET A 108 0.03 4.03 -48.07
C MET A 108 1.32 3.80 -48.88
N TRP A 109 2.32 3.13 -48.30
CA TRP A 109 3.55 2.74 -49.01
C TRP A 109 3.27 1.75 -50.14
N SER A 110 2.40 0.76 -49.90
CA SER A 110 2.01 -0.24 -50.90
C SER A 110 1.28 0.40 -52.09
N ILE A 111 0.39 1.36 -51.82
CA ILE A 111 -0.31 2.14 -52.85
C ILE A 111 0.67 2.99 -53.68
N LYS A 112 1.64 3.66 -53.04
CA LYS A 112 2.67 4.45 -53.74
C LYS A 112 3.58 3.61 -54.62
N LEU A 113 3.99 2.44 -54.16
CA LEU A 113 4.79 1.51 -54.97
C LEU A 113 4.00 1.00 -56.18
N GLY A 114 2.72 0.63 -55.98
CA GLY A 114 1.85 0.18 -57.06
C GLY A 114 1.61 1.26 -58.12
N SER A 115 1.36 2.50 -57.70
CA SER A 115 1.16 3.62 -58.65
C SER A 115 2.45 3.99 -59.39
N ALA A 116 3.61 3.98 -58.73
CA ALA A 116 4.90 4.20 -59.38
C ALA A 116 5.22 3.12 -60.42
N TRP A 117 4.91 1.85 -60.13
CA TRP A 117 5.08 0.74 -61.07
C TRP A 117 4.14 0.88 -62.28
N LEU A 118 2.86 1.20 -62.06
CA LEU A 118 1.89 1.44 -63.14
C LEU A 118 2.33 2.58 -64.08
N VAL A 119 2.76 3.72 -63.52
CA VAL A 119 3.25 4.86 -64.31
C VAL A 119 4.52 4.47 -65.10
N SER A 120 5.45 3.72 -64.50
CA SER A 120 6.64 3.25 -65.20
C SER A 120 6.31 2.28 -66.34
N SER A 121 5.32 1.39 -66.16
CA SER A 121 4.89 0.44 -67.21
C SER A 121 4.21 1.12 -68.39
N PHE A 122 3.53 2.25 -68.15
CA PHE A 122 2.86 3.04 -69.18
C PHE A 122 3.83 3.93 -69.97
N LEU A 123 4.92 4.40 -69.35
CA LEU A 123 5.93 5.24 -70.01
C LEU A 123 6.97 4.44 -70.83
N LEU A 124 7.06 3.13 -70.61
CA LEU A 124 8.00 2.23 -71.29
C LEU A 124 7.35 1.46 -72.47
N ASN A 125 6.11 1.78 -72.80
CA ASN A 125 5.31 1.17 -73.87
C ASN A 125 4.91 2.25 -74.89
#